data_AF-A0A6C0KJU7-F1
#
_entry.id   AF-A0A6C0KJU7-F1
#
_cell.length_a   1.000
_cell.length_b   1.000
_cell.length_c   1.000
_cell.angle_alpha   90.00
_cell.angle_beta   90.00
_cell.angle_gamma   90.00
#
_symmetry.space_group_name_H-M   'P 1'
#
loop_
_entity.id
_entity.type
_entity.pdbx_description
1 polymer ?
#
loop_
_entity_poly.entity_id
_entity_poly.type
_entity_poly.pdbx_seq_one_letter_code
_entity_poly.pdbx_strand_id
1 'polypeptide(L)'
;MASSPLVYLWSNDLFFTAALILKVYSANYWYYYASHYDYIKPPYTHLNAFKQFIRFTDSGHLVSLLYCMVNKSWLPIAYNVHGIITGGYWFGKLFLDMPDADTKPIDGLNPFVTNTMSYMTHVVPFAMIVREAMSSDCSDAFSTTSLLQTYLWWYTWFVCIYLPWRYYTGDYVYSIFKTDANYWATGAFTAGMHLFVWVLNQSGSVLCNSY
;
A
#
# COMPACT_ATOMS: atom_id res chain seq x y z
N MET A 1 7.49 -16.19 13.54
CA MET A 1 6.59 -15.07 13.90
C MET A 1 6.24 -15.08 15.41
N ALA A 2 7.23 -15.23 16.29
CA ALA A 2 6.99 -15.23 17.75
C ALA A 2 7.08 -13.83 18.39
N SER A 3 7.14 -12.75 17.61
CA SER A 3 7.48 -11.40 18.08
C SER A 3 6.32 -10.40 18.12
N SER A 4 5.12 -10.74 17.60
CA SER A 4 3.99 -9.80 17.54
C SER A 4 3.56 -9.25 18.92
N PRO A 5 3.45 -10.08 19.98
CA PRO A 5 3.12 -9.58 21.31
C PRO A 5 4.24 -8.70 21.88
N LEU A 6 5.51 -9.01 21.61
CA LEU A 6 6.65 -8.24 22.13
C LEU A 6 6.72 -6.84 21.51
N VAL A 7 6.46 -6.72 20.20
CA VAL A 7 6.41 -5.41 19.53
C VAL A 7 5.27 -4.56 20.11
N TYR A 8 4.09 -5.16 20.30
CA TYR A 8 2.95 -4.44 20.90
C TYR A 8 3.24 -4.02 22.34
N LEU A 9 3.77 -4.92 23.17
CA LEU A 9 4.12 -4.63 24.55
C LEU A 9 5.18 -3.52 24.66
N TRP A 10 6.06 -3.39 23.67
CA TRP A 10 7.06 -2.34 23.62
C TRP A 10 6.51 -1.00 23.11
N SER A 11 5.75 -0.99 22.01
CA SER A 11 5.27 0.26 21.40
C SER A 11 4.03 0.82 22.08
N ASN A 12 3.20 -0.05 22.69
CA ASN A 12 1.84 0.25 23.13
C ASN A 12 0.97 0.93 22.04
N ASP A 13 1.30 0.70 20.77
CA ASP A 13 0.63 1.25 19.59
C ASP A 13 0.27 0.08 18.67
N LEU A 14 -1.04 -0.21 18.59
CA LEU A 14 -1.57 -1.31 17.80
C LEU A 14 -1.40 -1.07 16.30
N PHE A 15 -1.59 0.17 15.84
CA PHE A 15 -1.45 0.52 14.42
C PHE A 15 0.00 0.37 13.97
N PHE A 16 0.93 0.92 14.74
CA PHE A 16 2.36 0.77 14.50
C PHE A 16 2.77 -0.71 14.47
N THR A 17 2.30 -1.50 15.44
CA THR A 17 2.61 -2.92 15.52
C THR A 17 2.11 -3.68 14.29
N ALA A 18 0.86 -3.43 13.87
CA ALA A 18 0.28 -4.06 12.70
C ALA A 18 1.05 -3.68 11.43
N ALA A 19 1.35 -2.39 11.22
CA ALA A 19 2.12 -1.91 10.08
C ALA A 19 3.52 -2.54 10.02
N LEU A 20 4.21 -2.64 11.15
CA LEU A 20 5.53 -3.24 11.23
C LEU A 20 5.49 -4.75 10.93
N ILE A 21 4.56 -5.50 11.52
CA ILE A 21 4.45 -6.94 11.30
C ILE A 21 4.19 -7.26 9.83
N LEU A 22 3.26 -6.53 9.20
CA LEU A 22 2.92 -6.73 7.79
C LEU A 22 4.13 -6.41 6.89
N LYS A 23 4.87 -5.34 7.17
CA LYS A 23 6.08 -5.01 6.42
C LYS A 23 7.19 -6.03 6.62
N VAL A 24 7.44 -6.46 7.86
CA VAL A 24 8.45 -7.48 8.19
C VAL A 24 8.09 -8.82 7.53
N TYR A 25 6.81 -9.18 7.48
CA TYR A 25 6.38 -10.38 6.76
C TYR A 25 6.71 -10.28 5.26
N SER A 26 6.36 -9.18 4.60
CA SER A 26 6.71 -8.97 3.20
C SER A 26 8.23 -9.02 3.00
N ALA A 27 8.99 -8.35 3.86
CA ALA A 27 10.45 -8.33 3.81
C ALA A 27 11.03 -9.75 3.88
N ASN A 28 10.56 -10.52 4.86
CA ASN A 28 10.95 -11.91 5.07
C ASN A 28 10.55 -12.80 3.89
N TYR A 29 9.35 -12.63 3.35
CA TYR A 29 8.87 -13.38 2.19
C TYR A 29 9.80 -13.20 1.00
N TRP A 30 10.09 -11.96 0.62
CA TRP A 30 10.95 -11.68 -0.52
C TRP A 30 12.41 -12.05 -0.27
N TYR A 31 12.90 -11.96 0.98
CA TYR A 31 14.24 -12.45 1.32
C TYR A 31 14.42 -13.93 1.00
N TYR A 32 13.44 -14.78 1.34
CA TYR A 32 13.53 -16.22 1.11
C TYR A 32 13.12 -16.66 -0.30
N TYR A 33 12.15 -15.97 -0.91
CA TYR A 33 11.50 -16.45 -2.13
C TYR A 33 11.80 -15.65 -3.40
N ALA A 34 12.50 -14.51 -3.33
CA ALA A 34 12.78 -13.66 -4.50
C ALA A 34 13.46 -14.40 -5.66
N SER A 35 14.32 -15.37 -5.37
CA SER A 35 15.05 -16.16 -6.37
C SER A 35 14.18 -17.10 -7.19
N HIS A 36 12.95 -17.41 -6.75
CA HIS A 36 12.01 -18.27 -7.47
C HIS A 36 11.27 -17.51 -8.59
N TYR A 37 11.37 -16.19 -8.60
CA TYR A 37 10.70 -15.31 -9.54
C TYR A 37 11.64 -14.86 -10.66
N ASP A 38 11.07 -14.74 -11.85
CA ASP A 38 11.71 -14.34 -13.10
C ASP A 38 11.07 -13.07 -13.69
N TYR A 39 10.47 -12.22 -12.84
CA TYR A 39 9.83 -10.98 -13.25
C TYR A 39 10.80 -10.03 -13.97
N ILE A 40 12.02 -9.92 -13.45
CA ILE A 40 13.07 -9.06 -14.00
C ILE A 40 14.10 -9.92 -14.72
N LYS A 41 14.41 -9.56 -15.97
CA LYS A 41 15.35 -10.27 -16.83
C LYS A 41 16.81 -9.84 -16.62
N PRO A 42 17.81 -10.65 -17.03
CA PRO A 42 19.21 -10.23 -17.01
C PRO A 42 19.43 -8.90 -17.75
N PRO A 43 20.33 -8.01 -17.25
CA PRO A 43 21.27 -8.21 -16.13
C PRO A 43 20.70 -7.88 -14.73
N TYR A 44 19.41 -7.56 -14.63
CA TYR A 44 18.81 -6.97 -13.42
C TYR A 44 18.08 -7.98 -12.52
N THR A 45 18.30 -9.29 -12.69
CA THR A 45 17.61 -10.36 -11.91
C THR A 45 17.75 -10.21 -10.39
N HIS A 46 18.88 -9.67 -9.92
CA HIS A 46 19.12 -9.37 -8.51
C HIS A 46 18.12 -8.36 -7.92
N LEU A 47 17.47 -7.56 -8.76
CA LEU A 47 16.46 -6.60 -8.33
C LEU A 47 15.13 -7.26 -7.92
N ASN A 48 14.89 -8.54 -8.21
CA ASN A 48 13.66 -9.23 -7.80
C ASN A 48 13.43 -9.13 -6.27
N ALA A 49 14.50 -9.19 -5.47
CA ALA A 49 14.43 -9.04 -4.00
C ALA A 49 13.93 -7.65 -3.55
N PHE A 50 14.06 -6.64 -4.42
CA PHE A 50 13.67 -5.26 -4.14
C PHE A 50 12.28 -4.89 -4.66
N LYS A 51 11.60 -5.76 -5.42
CA LYS A 51 10.26 -5.49 -6.00
C LYS A 51 9.25 -5.03 -4.93
N GLN A 52 9.36 -5.60 -3.73
CA GLN A 52 8.58 -5.26 -2.56
C GLN A 52 8.88 -3.90 -1.89
N PHE A 53 9.73 -3.06 -2.47
CA PHE A 53 9.92 -1.68 -1.98
C PHE A 53 9.42 -0.67 -3.00
N ILE A 54 9.00 -1.15 -4.17
CA ILE A 54 8.54 -0.32 -5.29
C ILE A 54 7.03 -0.17 -5.27
N ARG A 55 6.31 -1.12 -4.66
CA ARG A 55 4.84 -1.07 -4.60
C ARG A 55 4.40 0.15 -3.78
N PHE A 56 3.32 0.77 -4.19
CA PHE A 56 2.68 1.87 -3.48
C PHE A 56 2.30 1.50 -2.04
N THR A 57 1.99 0.23 -1.79
CA THR A 57 1.75 -0.34 -0.46
C THR A 57 2.92 -0.11 0.51
N ASP A 58 4.15 -0.11 -0.01
CA ASP A 58 5.35 0.18 0.79
C ASP A 58 5.47 1.66 1.15
N SER A 59 4.96 2.56 0.31
CA SER A 59 4.77 3.96 0.68
C SER A 59 3.69 4.12 1.76
N GLY A 60 2.69 3.24 1.78
CA GLY A 60 1.70 3.10 2.87
C GLY A 60 2.37 2.79 4.21
N HIS A 61 3.32 1.86 4.24
CA HIS A 61 4.11 1.59 5.45
C HIS A 61 4.96 2.79 5.85
N LEU A 62 5.59 3.50 4.91
CA LEU A 62 6.37 4.69 5.21
C LEU A 62 5.51 5.80 5.84
N VAL A 63 4.32 6.07 5.28
CA VAL A 63 3.44 7.10 5.85
C VAL A 63 2.89 6.68 7.22
N SER A 64 2.66 5.38 7.46
CA SER A 64 2.36 4.88 8.82
C SER A 64 3.48 5.20 9.81
N LEU A 65 4.75 5.00 9.41
CA LEU A 65 5.89 5.33 10.27
C LEU A 65 5.97 6.84 10.53
N LEU A 66 5.75 7.68 9.53
CA LEU A 66 5.72 9.14 9.69
C LEU A 66 4.61 9.57 10.68
N TYR A 67 3.42 8.98 10.57
CA TYR A 67 2.32 9.22 11.51
C TYR A 67 2.64 8.75 12.94
N CYS A 68 3.19 7.54 13.11
CA CYS A 68 3.46 6.99 14.44
C CYS A 68 4.67 7.63 15.12
N MET A 69 5.74 7.92 14.39
CA MET A 69 7.05 8.29 14.96
C MET A 69 7.41 9.76 14.81
N VAL A 70 6.87 10.46 13.82
CA VAL A 70 7.29 11.84 13.49
C VAL A 70 6.25 12.84 13.93
N ASN A 71 5.03 12.77 13.37
CA ASN A 71 3.98 13.73 13.69
C ASN A 71 2.58 13.16 13.38
N LYS A 72 1.65 13.30 14.33
CA LYS A 72 0.25 12.86 14.18
C LYS A 72 -0.53 13.65 13.13
N SER A 73 -0.04 14.82 12.71
CA SER A 73 -0.61 15.58 11.58
C SER A 73 -0.57 14.85 10.23
N TRP A 74 0.18 13.76 10.12
CA TRP A 74 0.19 12.87 8.94
C TRP A 74 -1.05 11.98 8.84
N LEU A 75 -1.95 11.98 9.83
CA LEU A 75 -3.16 11.17 9.86
C LEU A 75 -3.96 11.22 8.54
N PRO A 76 -4.26 12.40 7.94
CA PRO A 76 -5.04 12.45 6.71
C PRO A 76 -4.34 11.81 5.52
N ILE A 77 -3.02 12.00 5.41
CA ILE A 77 -2.22 11.43 4.33
C ILE A 77 -2.15 9.90 4.52
N ALA A 78 -1.92 9.42 5.74
CA ALA A 78 -1.91 7.99 6.05
C ALA A 78 -3.28 7.35 5.75
N TYR A 79 -4.37 7.99 6.16
CA TYR A 79 -5.74 7.56 5.87
C TYR A 79 -5.97 7.46 4.37
N ASN A 80 -5.69 8.52 3.62
CA ASN A 80 -5.94 8.54 2.18
C ASN A 80 -5.05 7.54 1.44
N VAL A 81 -3.74 7.45 1.75
CA VAL A 81 -2.81 6.51 1.11
C VAL A 81 -3.23 5.06 1.35
N HIS A 82 -3.56 4.68 2.58
CA HIS A 82 -4.07 3.33 2.88
C HIS A 82 -5.43 3.07 2.24
N GLY A 83 -6.28 4.10 2.14
CA GLY A 83 -7.53 4.05 1.40
C GLY A 83 -7.31 3.76 -0.09
N ILE A 84 -6.38 4.47 -0.76
CA ILE A 84 -5.99 4.23 -2.16
C ILE A 84 -5.50 2.79 -2.35
N ILE A 85 -4.63 2.31 -1.46
CA ILE A 85 -4.08 0.95 -1.51
C ILE A 85 -5.21 -0.09 -1.41
N THR A 86 -6.10 0.08 -0.42
CA THR A 86 -7.23 -0.84 -0.18
C THR A 86 -8.21 -0.81 -1.34
N GLY A 87 -8.66 0.39 -1.72
CA GLY A 87 -9.66 0.59 -2.76
C GLY A 87 -9.14 0.18 -4.13
N GLY A 88 -7.91 0.53 -4.49
CA GLY A 88 -7.29 0.12 -5.75
C GLY A 88 -7.14 -1.40 -5.85
N TYR A 89 -6.73 -2.06 -4.75
CA TYR A 89 -6.61 -3.52 -4.69
C TYR A 89 -7.96 -4.22 -4.93
N TRP A 90 -8.98 -3.88 -4.14
CA TRP A 90 -10.28 -4.53 -4.23
C TRP A 90 -11.04 -4.13 -5.49
N PHE A 91 -10.86 -2.90 -5.99
CA PHE A 91 -11.42 -2.49 -7.27
C PHE A 91 -10.85 -3.34 -8.40
N GLY A 92 -9.52 -3.43 -8.50
CA GLY A 92 -8.86 -4.24 -9.52
C GLY A 92 -9.24 -5.72 -9.44
N LYS A 93 -9.30 -6.27 -8.22
CA LYS A 93 -9.60 -7.69 -8.01
C LYS A 93 -11.07 -8.05 -8.27
N LEU A 94 -12.02 -7.25 -7.79
CA LEU A 94 -13.45 -7.59 -7.86
C LEU A 94 -14.12 -7.12 -9.17
N PHE A 95 -13.70 -5.97 -9.71
CA PHE A 95 -14.39 -5.36 -10.85
C PHE A 95 -13.65 -5.56 -12.17
N LEU A 96 -12.32 -5.74 -12.13
CA LEU A 96 -11.49 -5.91 -13.32
C LEU A 96 -10.90 -7.33 -13.45
N ASP A 97 -11.25 -8.24 -12.53
CA ASP A 97 -10.73 -9.63 -12.46
C ASP A 97 -9.20 -9.70 -12.59
N MET A 98 -8.52 -8.73 -12.01
CA MET A 98 -7.07 -8.62 -12.16
C MET A 98 -6.38 -9.60 -11.22
N PRO A 99 -5.51 -10.49 -11.73
CA PRO A 99 -4.75 -11.37 -10.87
C PRO A 99 -3.76 -10.55 -10.04
N ASP A 100 -3.50 -11.04 -8.82
CA ASP A 100 -2.36 -10.58 -8.04
C ASP A 100 -1.08 -10.84 -8.85
N ALA A 101 -0.21 -9.83 -8.96
CA ALA A 101 0.95 -9.90 -9.85
C ALA A 101 1.98 -10.98 -9.44
N ASP A 102 1.85 -11.56 -8.24
CA ASP A 102 2.83 -12.44 -7.62
C ASP A 102 2.36 -13.90 -7.39
N THR A 103 1.40 -14.42 -8.16
CA THR A 103 0.75 -15.73 -7.92
C THR A 103 1.52 -16.96 -8.41
N LYS A 104 2.83 -16.87 -8.71
CA LYS A 104 3.59 -18.06 -9.13
C LYS A 104 3.63 -19.06 -7.95
N PRO A 105 3.15 -20.31 -8.13
CA PRO A 105 3.24 -21.32 -7.09
C PRO A 105 4.71 -21.62 -6.79
N ILE A 106 5.03 -21.69 -5.50
CA ILE A 106 6.36 -22.05 -5.00
C ILE A 106 6.19 -23.30 -4.15
N ASP A 107 6.96 -24.33 -4.44
CA ASP A 107 6.91 -25.59 -3.70
C ASP A 107 7.20 -25.36 -2.21
N GLY A 108 6.37 -25.95 -1.35
CA GLY A 108 6.46 -25.82 0.11
C GLY A 108 5.81 -24.55 0.69
N LEU A 109 5.30 -23.64 -0.14
CA LEU A 109 4.60 -22.44 0.31
C LEU A 109 3.09 -22.66 0.31
N ASN A 110 2.43 -22.47 1.46
CA ASN A 110 0.98 -22.62 1.56
C ASN A 110 0.26 -21.40 0.93
N PRO A 111 -0.51 -21.58 -0.16
CA PRO A 111 -1.20 -20.47 -0.84
C PRO A 111 -2.22 -19.76 0.04
N PHE A 112 -2.82 -20.47 1.01
CA PHE A 112 -3.75 -19.86 1.96
C PHE A 112 -3.05 -18.79 2.80
N VAL A 113 -1.84 -19.06 3.27
CA VAL A 113 -1.07 -18.13 4.11
C VAL A 113 -0.65 -16.90 3.31
N THR A 114 -0.14 -17.09 2.09
CA THR A 114 0.32 -15.97 1.25
C THR A 114 -0.83 -15.09 0.81
N ASN A 115 -1.96 -15.68 0.42
CA ASN A 115 -3.16 -14.92 0.06
C ASN A 115 -3.71 -14.16 1.27
N THR A 116 -3.80 -14.80 2.43
CA THR A 116 -4.26 -14.15 3.67
C THR A 116 -3.38 -12.95 4.01
N MET A 117 -2.05 -13.11 3.99
CA MET A 117 -1.14 -12.02 4.31
C MET A 117 -1.12 -10.92 3.24
N SER A 118 -1.35 -11.26 1.98
CA SER A 118 -1.61 -10.28 0.92
C SER A 118 -2.85 -9.46 1.25
N TYR A 119 -3.96 -10.10 1.62
CA TYR A 119 -5.21 -9.39 1.94
C TYR A 119 -5.06 -8.52 3.18
N MET A 120 -4.40 -9.04 4.22
CA MET A 120 -4.14 -8.29 5.44
C MET A 120 -3.28 -7.05 5.17
N THR A 121 -2.28 -7.14 4.31
CA THR A 121 -1.43 -6.01 3.92
C THR A 121 -2.23 -4.87 3.27
N HIS A 122 -3.33 -5.18 2.58
CA HIS A 122 -4.19 -4.16 1.99
C HIS A 122 -5.28 -3.67 2.94
N VAL A 123 -5.87 -4.53 3.77
CA VAL A 123 -7.05 -4.18 4.58
C VAL A 123 -6.71 -3.67 5.98
N VAL A 124 -5.77 -4.33 6.68
CA VAL A 124 -5.53 -4.08 8.10
C VAL A 124 -5.00 -2.66 8.35
N PRO A 125 -4.02 -2.13 7.60
CA PRO A 125 -3.55 -0.76 7.82
C PRO A 125 -4.67 0.28 7.67
N PHE A 126 -5.56 0.12 6.68
CA PHE A 126 -6.68 1.03 6.49
C PHE A 126 -7.72 0.93 7.61
N ALA A 127 -8.09 -0.29 8.01
CA ALA A 127 -9.01 -0.49 9.14
C ALA A 127 -8.47 0.14 10.44
N MET A 128 -7.17 0.01 10.69
CA MET A 128 -6.53 0.58 11.87
C MET A 128 -6.47 2.11 11.81
N ILE A 129 -6.10 2.71 10.68
CA ILE A 129 -6.05 4.19 10.58
C ILE A 129 -7.45 4.82 10.62
N VAL A 130 -8.49 4.12 10.14
CA VAL A 130 -9.90 4.51 10.33
C VAL A 130 -10.23 4.56 11.82
N ARG A 131 -9.87 3.52 12.59
CA ARG A 131 -10.04 3.52 14.06
C ARG A 131 -9.31 4.68 14.72
N GLU A 132 -8.06 4.95 14.32
CA GLU A 132 -7.30 6.09 14.86
C GLU A 132 -8.01 7.42 14.57
N ALA A 133 -8.52 7.62 13.35
CA ALA A 133 -9.28 8.82 12.98
C ALA A 133 -10.56 8.98 13.79
N MET A 134 -11.29 7.89 14.09
CA MET A 134 -12.49 7.93 14.92
C MET A 134 -12.21 8.21 16.41
N SER A 135 -10.96 8.05 16.86
CA SER A 135 -10.59 8.18 18.28
C SER A 135 -9.68 9.38 18.58
N SER A 136 -9.28 10.13 17.56
CA SER A 136 -8.39 11.29 17.68
C SER A 136 -9.17 12.59 17.54
N ASP A 137 -8.71 13.65 18.20
CA ASP A 137 -9.15 15.01 17.89
C ASP A 137 -8.51 15.45 16.56
N CYS A 138 -9.30 15.42 15.48
CA CYS A 138 -8.83 15.64 14.12
C CYS A 138 -9.79 16.45 13.24
N SER A 139 -10.69 17.24 13.85
CA SER A 139 -11.75 18.00 13.18
C SER A 139 -11.25 18.81 11.97
N ASP A 140 -10.06 19.40 12.08
CA ASP A 140 -9.45 20.26 11.06
C ASP A 140 -8.30 19.59 10.28
N ALA A 141 -8.01 18.30 10.54
CA ALA A 141 -6.88 17.62 9.92
C ALA A 141 -7.10 17.40 8.41
N PHE A 142 -8.32 17.00 8.03
CA PHE A 142 -8.70 16.68 6.65
C PHE A 142 -9.09 17.94 5.85
N SER A 143 -8.08 18.71 5.46
CA SER A 143 -8.22 19.95 4.69
C SER A 143 -7.82 19.79 3.21
N THR A 144 -8.07 20.82 2.39
CA THR A 144 -7.54 20.93 1.02
C THR A 144 -6.02 20.76 0.97
N THR A 145 -5.31 21.28 1.96
CA THR A 145 -3.84 21.12 2.06
C THR A 145 -3.46 19.64 2.18
N SER A 146 -4.13 18.90 3.05
CA SER A 146 -3.86 17.47 3.25
C SER A 146 -4.22 16.61 2.02
N LEU A 147 -5.26 17.01 1.29
CA LEU A 147 -5.64 16.42 0.01
C LEU A 147 -4.54 16.63 -1.04
N LEU A 148 -4.05 17.87 -1.19
CA LEU A 148 -2.95 18.20 -2.11
C LEU A 148 -1.66 17.47 -1.74
N GLN A 149 -1.36 17.35 -0.44
CA GLN A 149 -0.23 16.57 0.05
C GLN A 149 -0.35 15.08 -0.28
N THR A 150 -1.57 14.53 -0.23
CA THR A 150 -1.83 13.15 -0.64
C THR A 150 -1.56 12.95 -2.14
N TYR A 151 -2.05 13.86 -2.99
CA TYR A 151 -1.73 13.82 -4.43
C TYR A 151 -0.24 13.94 -4.67
N LEU A 152 0.43 14.90 -4.01
CA LEU A 152 1.87 15.09 -4.14
C LEU A 152 2.63 13.83 -3.72
N TRP A 153 2.23 13.17 -2.64
CA TRP A 153 2.81 11.90 -2.19
C TRP A 153 2.67 10.80 -3.25
N TRP A 154 1.45 10.62 -3.79
CA TRP A 154 1.19 9.66 -4.83
C TRP A 154 2.01 9.93 -6.10
N TYR A 155 2.02 11.17 -6.58
CA TYR A 155 2.82 11.57 -7.74
C TYR A 155 4.33 11.46 -7.50
N THR A 156 4.81 11.75 -6.30
CA THR A 156 6.22 11.56 -5.92
C THR A 156 6.61 10.09 -6.00
N TRP A 157 5.79 9.19 -5.43
CA TRP A 157 6.02 7.75 -5.61
C TRP A 157 6.00 7.36 -7.09
N PHE A 158 5.01 7.85 -7.86
CA PHE A 158 4.89 7.50 -9.26
C PHE A 158 6.12 7.92 -10.08
N VAL A 159 6.56 9.18 -9.93
CA VAL A 159 7.65 9.75 -10.70
C VAL A 159 9.03 9.30 -10.21
N CYS A 160 9.24 9.21 -8.89
CA CYS A 160 10.56 8.95 -8.32
C CYS A 160 10.83 7.47 -8.05
N ILE A 161 9.80 6.62 -7.95
CA ILE A 161 9.95 5.19 -7.63
C ILE A 161 9.45 4.33 -8.79
N TYR A 162 8.19 4.49 -9.18
CA TYR A 162 7.57 3.62 -10.18
C TYR A 162 8.15 3.81 -11.59
N LEU A 163 8.21 5.04 -12.10
CA LEU A 163 8.72 5.30 -13.46
C LEU A 163 10.17 4.84 -13.64
N PRO A 164 11.13 5.13 -12.73
CA PRO A 164 12.49 4.61 -12.82
C PRO A 164 12.51 3.08 -12.79
N TRP A 165 11.75 2.44 -11.89
CA TRP A 165 11.67 0.99 -11.83
C TRP A 165 11.21 0.39 -13.17
N ARG A 166 10.10 0.91 -13.71
CA ARG A 166 9.54 0.47 -14.99
C ARG A 166 10.55 0.64 -16.13
N TYR A 167 11.26 1.77 -16.15
CA TYR A 167 12.26 2.08 -17.17
C TYR A 167 13.43 1.08 -17.15
N TYR A 168 13.99 0.77 -15.98
CA TYR A 168 15.15 -0.12 -15.87
C TYR A 168 14.81 -1.60 -15.97
N THR A 169 13.69 -2.02 -15.37
CA THR A 169 13.36 -3.45 -15.22
C THR A 169 12.40 -3.98 -16.27
N GLY A 170 11.61 -3.09 -16.89
CA GLY A 170 10.48 -3.49 -17.73
C GLY A 170 9.36 -4.20 -16.98
N ASP A 171 9.38 -4.24 -15.64
CA ASP A 171 8.31 -4.74 -14.80
C ASP A 171 7.24 -3.65 -14.58
N TYR A 172 5.97 -4.01 -14.73
CA TYR A 172 4.85 -3.06 -14.60
C TYR A 172 4.34 -2.97 -13.17
N VAL A 173 4.75 -3.87 -12.25
CA VAL A 173 4.29 -3.98 -10.85
C VAL A 173 2.78 -4.25 -10.70
N TYR A 174 1.94 -3.44 -11.36
CA TYR A 174 0.49 -3.49 -11.41
C TYR A 174 0.01 -3.82 -12.82
N SER A 175 -0.84 -4.83 -12.94
CA SER A 175 -1.34 -5.35 -14.22
C SER A 175 -2.10 -4.30 -15.05
N ILE A 176 -2.62 -3.23 -14.43
CA ILE A 176 -3.34 -2.14 -15.11
C ILE A 176 -2.42 -1.26 -15.98
N PHE A 177 -1.11 -1.37 -15.77
CA PHE A 177 -0.08 -0.65 -16.51
C PHE A 177 0.71 -1.56 -17.47
N LYS A 178 0.20 -2.76 -17.77
CA LYS A 178 0.78 -3.61 -18.82
C LYS A 178 0.76 -2.89 -20.17
N THR A 179 1.73 -3.18 -21.03
CA THR A 179 1.88 -2.54 -22.35
C THR A 179 0.71 -2.83 -23.30
N ASP A 180 0.07 -3.99 -23.14
CA ASP A 180 -1.11 -4.44 -23.88
C ASP A 180 -2.43 -4.12 -23.17
N ALA A 181 -2.40 -3.38 -22.05
CA ALA A 181 -3.60 -2.94 -21.38
C ALA A 181 -4.40 -1.95 -22.24
N ASN A 182 -5.73 -2.00 -22.11
CA ASN A 182 -6.61 -1.03 -22.76
C ASN A 182 -6.38 0.36 -22.15
N TYR A 183 -5.84 1.28 -22.95
CA TYR A 183 -5.51 2.64 -22.50
C TYR A 183 -6.72 3.42 -21.98
N TRP A 184 -7.94 3.14 -22.47
CA TRP A 184 -9.17 3.71 -21.91
C TRP A 184 -9.47 3.18 -20.52
N ALA A 185 -9.26 1.87 -20.28
CA ALA A 185 -9.43 1.28 -18.96
C ALA A 185 -8.41 1.85 -17.97
N THR A 186 -7.14 1.99 -18.38
CA THR A 186 -6.09 2.61 -17.57
C THR A 186 -6.42 4.08 -17.26
N GLY A 187 -6.87 4.85 -18.25
CA GLY A 187 -7.27 6.24 -18.07
C GLY A 187 -8.48 6.39 -17.14
N ALA A 188 -9.53 5.58 -17.35
CA ALA A 188 -10.72 5.58 -16.51
C ALA A 188 -10.41 5.17 -15.06
N PHE A 189 -9.60 4.12 -14.86
CA PHE A 189 -9.12 3.73 -13.55
C PHE A 189 -8.34 4.86 -12.88
N THR A 190 -7.42 5.49 -13.60
CA THR A 190 -6.60 6.59 -13.06
C THR A 190 -7.46 7.78 -12.65
N ALA A 191 -8.42 8.20 -13.49
CA ALA A 191 -9.37 9.27 -13.15
C ALA A 191 -10.27 8.88 -11.97
N GLY A 192 -10.73 7.63 -11.93
CA GLY A 192 -11.51 7.08 -10.82
C GLY A 192 -10.72 7.12 -9.50
N MET A 193 -9.44 6.75 -9.51
CA MET A 193 -8.58 6.83 -8.32
C MET A 193 -8.37 8.27 -7.85
N HIS A 194 -8.29 9.26 -8.75
CA HIS A 194 -8.26 10.67 -8.33
C HIS A 194 -9.53 11.08 -7.62
N LEU A 195 -10.69 10.79 -8.21
CA LEU A 195 -11.97 11.07 -7.56
C LEU A 195 -12.08 10.35 -6.20
N PHE A 196 -11.59 9.11 -6.14
CA PHE A 196 -11.59 8.31 -4.92
C PHE A 196 -10.72 8.92 -3.82
N VAL A 197 -9.56 9.51 -4.14
CA VAL A 197 -8.75 10.26 -3.16
C VAL A 197 -9.51 11.44 -2.58
N TRP A 198 -10.24 12.19 -3.42
CA TRP A 198 -11.09 13.27 -2.94
C TRP A 198 -12.19 12.73 -2.00
N VAL A 199 -12.88 11.65 -2.38
CA VAL A 199 -13.92 11.01 -1.54
C VAL A 199 -13.34 10.54 -0.21
N LEU A 200 -12.16 9.90 -0.21
CA LEU A 200 -11.48 9.47 1.01
C LEU A 200 -11.22 10.65 1.94
N ASN A 201 -10.72 11.76 1.40
CA ASN A 201 -10.45 12.94 2.22
C ASN A 201 -11.73 13.53 2.84
N GLN A 202 -12.83 13.58 2.08
CA GLN A 202 -14.14 14.00 2.63
C GLN A 202 -14.63 13.02 3.70
N SER A 203 -14.49 11.71 3.48
CA SER A 203 -14.90 10.70 4.44
C SER A 203 -14.12 10.80 5.76
N GLY A 204 -12.81 11.08 5.69
CA GLY A 204 -11.99 11.31 6.87
C GLY A 204 -12.41 12.55 7.64
N SER A 205 -12.76 13.64 6.95
CA SER A 205 -13.33 14.84 7.58
C SER A 205 -14.64 14.55 8.31
N VAL A 206 -15.54 13.75 7.71
CA VAL A 206 -16.78 13.34 8.38
C VAL A 206 -16.51 12.48 9.61
N LEU A 207 -15.60 11.51 9.51
CA LEU A 207 -15.22 10.64 10.64
C LEU A 207 -14.65 11.45 11.82
N CYS A 208 -13.80 12.44 11.54
CA CYS A 208 -13.19 13.31 12.56
C CYS A 208 -14.17 14.28 13.23
N ASN A 209 -15.31 14.57 12.60
CA ASN A 209 -16.32 15.48 13.14
C ASN A 209 -17.51 14.76 13.80
N SER A 210 -17.49 13.42 13.82
CA SER A 210 -18.58 12.59 14.36
C SER A 210 -18.43 12.28 15.86
N TYR A 211 -17.34 12.73 16.49
CA TYR A 211 -17.00 12.55 17.91
C TYR A 211 -16.47 13.86 18.48
#